data_AF-A0AAV4P037-F1
#
_entry.id   AF-A0AAV4P037-F1
#
_cell.length_a   1.000
_cell.length_b   1.000
_cell.length_c   1.000
_cell.angle_alpha   90.00
_cell.angle_beta   90.00
_cell.angle_gamma   90.00
#
_symmetry.space_group_name_H-M   'P 1'
#
loop_
_entity.id
_entity.type
_entity.pdbx_description
1 polymer ?
#
loop_
_entity_poly.entity_id
_entity_poly.type
_entity_poly.pdbx_seq_one_letter_code
_entity_poly.pdbx_strand_id
1 'polypeptide(L)'
;NRGSRMMLGGTPSEVNPNSLWLNSRGMWLSYLIGILLLHLVLLSFPFLSVALVWTLTNVAHNVTMFVILHIVKGTPWESADQGKVRYLTHWEQIDNGVQFTATRKFLTVVPIALFFLASFYTKYDSVHCLVNFSTLVVVLLPKMPQFHRVRLFGINQY
;
A
#
# COMPACT_ATOMS: atom_id res chain seq x y z
N ASN A 1 6.76 8.55 55.49
CA ASN A 1 7.46 9.62 54.76
C ASN A 1 7.23 9.40 53.27
N ARG A 2 6.64 10.38 52.57
CA ARG A 2 6.27 10.32 51.15
C ARG A 2 7.51 10.52 50.26
N GLY A 3 7.43 10.03 49.03
CA GLY A 3 8.18 10.54 47.88
C GLY A 3 9.41 9.71 47.51
N SER A 4 9.67 9.36 46.25
CA SER A 4 8.93 9.57 45.01
C SER A 4 9.47 8.53 44.03
N ARG A 5 8.55 7.85 43.37
CA ARG A 5 8.82 7.00 42.20
C ARG A 5 9.52 7.89 41.17
N MET A 6 10.73 7.53 40.75
CA MET A 6 11.37 8.13 39.59
C MET A 6 10.39 8.02 38.41
N MET A 7 9.80 9.15 38.03
CA MET A 7 9.18 9.33 36.73
C MET A 7 10.34 9.27 35.74
N LEU A 8 10.58 8.10 35.15
CA LEU A 8 11.33 7.98 33.91
C LEU A 8 10.53 8.78 32.87
N GLY A 9 10.83 10.06 32.75
CA GLY A 9 10.38 10.95 31.70
C GLY A 9 11.04 10.59 30.37
N GLY A 10 10.94 9.33 29.98
CA GLY A 10 11.05 8.96 28.58
C GLY A 10 9.78 9.46 27.92
N THR A 11 9.90 10.42 27.02
CA THR A 11 8.89 10.68 26.00
C THR A 11 8.41 9.32 25.46
N PRO A 12 7.10 9.08 25.27
CA PRO A 12 6.64 7.84 24.65
C PRO A 12 7.48 7.63 23.40
N SER A 13 8.21 6.51 23.35
CA SER A 13 9.09 6.14 22.25
C SER A 13 8.46 6.55 20.93
N GLU A 14 9.21 7.29 20.11
CA GLU A 14 8.74 7.92 18.87
C GLU A 14 7.68 7.08 18.17
N VAL A 15 6.52 7.72 18.01
CA VAL A 15 5.33 7.15 17.39
C VAL A 15 5.67 6.86 15.95
N ASN A 16 5.87 5.58 15.59
CA ASN A 16 6.17 5.15 14.22
C ASN A 16 5.29 5.94 13.22
N PRO A 17 5.84 6.88 12.43
CA PRO A 17 5.05 7.78 11.60
C PRO A 17 4.25 7.02 10.53
N ASN A 18 4.76 5.86 10.11
CA ASN A 18 4.08 4.99 9.14
C ASN A 18 2.75 4.42 9.67
N SER A 19 2.55 4.41 11.00
CA SER A 19 1.31 3.92 11.61
C SER A 19 0.14 4.88 11.46
N LEU A 20 0.40 6.20 11.31
CA LEU A 20 -0.63 7.24 11.42
C LEU A 20 -0.85 8.07 10.15
N TRP A 21 0.19 8.31 9.35
CA TRP A 21 0.12 9.31 8.26
C TRP A 21 -0.96 9.00 7.20
N LEU A 22 -1.23 7.72 6.95
CA LEU A 22 -2.26 7.26 6.01
C LEU A 22 -3.70 7.39 6.54
N ASN A 23 -3.92 7.79 7.80
CA ASN A 23 -5.26 7.97 8.37
C ASN A 23 -5.90 9.32 7.95
N SER A 24 -5.11 10.26 7.41
CA SER A 24 -5.64 11.56 7.01
C SER A 24 -6.46 11.47 5.71
N ARG A 25 -7.61 12.18 5.68
CA ARG A 25 -8.44 12.30 4.47
C ARG A 25 -7.68 12.91 3.29
N GLY A 26 -6.74 13.81 3.58
CA GLY A 26 -5.85 14.42 2.58
C GLY A 26 -5.01 13.37 1.85
N MET A 27 -4.44 12.40 2.58
CA MET A 27 -3.65 11.33 1.96
C MET A 27 -4.50 10.44 1.02
N TRP A 28 -5.74 10.13 1.39
CA TRP A 28 -6.63 9.34 0.53
C TRP A 28 -6.97 10.10 -0.76
N LEU A 29 -7.22 11.40 -0.65
CA LEU A 29 -7.46 12.27 -1.80
C LEU A 29 -6.21 12.36 -2.69
N SER A 30 -5.04 12.63 -2.12
CA SER A 30 -3.77 12.69 -2.87
C SER A 30 -3.46 11.38 -3.58
N TYR A 31 -3.75 10.24 -2.97
CA TYR A 31 -3.61 8.93 -3.60
C TYR A 31 -4.54 8.75 -4.81
N LEU A 32 -5.82 9.11 -4.69
CA LEU A 32 -6.76 9.07 -5.82
C LEU A 32 -6.36 10.04 -6.94
N ILE A 33 -5.90 11.24 -6.59
CA ILE A 33 -5.35 12.22 -7.54
C ILE A 33 -4.12 11.63 -8.23
N GLY A 34 -3.23 10.94 -7.51
CA GLY A 34 -2.06 10.29 -8.08
C GLY A 34 -2.43 9.24 -9.14
N ILE A 35 -3.44 8.42 -8.88
CA ILE A 35 -3.97 7.46 -9.86
C ILE A 35 -4.55 8.19 -11.08
N LEU A 36 -5.34 9.24 -10.86
CA LEU A 36 -5.91 10.04 -11.95
C LEU A 36 -4.82 10.69 -12.81
N LEU A 37 -3.80 11.30 -12.20
CA LEU A 37 -2.69 11.92 -12.90
C LEU A 37 -1.89 10.89 -13.70
N LEU A 38 -1.59 9.73 -13.13
CA LEU A 38 -0.98 8.62 -13.87
C LEU A 38 -1.80 8.26 -15.11
N HIS A 39 -3.12 8.13 -14.95
CA HIS A 39 -4.02 7.79 -16.05
C HIS A 39 -4.02 8.88 -17.14
N LEU A 40 -4.11 10.15 -16.76
CA LEU A 40 -4.08 11.28 -17.69
C LEU A 40 -2.75 11.38 -18.43
N VAL A 41 -1.63 11.15 -17.74
CA VAL A 41 -0.30 11.09 -18.36
C VAL A 41 -0.27 9.96 -19.39
N LEU A 42 -0.78 8.76 -19.07
CA LEU A 42 -0.83 7.66 -20.03
C LEU A 42 -1.77 7.94 -21.22
N LEU A 43 -2.89 8.64 -21.01
CA LEU A 43 -3.78 9.07 -22.09
C LEU A 43 -3.12 10.10 -23.02
N SER A 44 -2.13 10.85 -22.55
CA SER A 44 -1.44 11.85 -23.39
C SER A 44 -0.57 11.24 -24.50
N PHE A 45 -0.29 9.93 -24.45
CA PHE A 45 0.51 9.25 -25.48
C PHE A 45 -0.37 8.85 -26.68
N PRO A 46 -0.13 9.40 -27.89
CA PRO A 46 -1.04 9.27 -29.02
C PRO A 46 -1.11 7.87 -29.65
N PHE A 47 -0.17 7.00 -29.30
CA PHE A 47 -0.07 5.63 -29.82
C PHE A 47 -0.66 4.58 -28.87
N LEU A 48 -1.14 4.97 -27.68
CA LEU A 48 -1.78 4.05 -26.74
C LEU A 48 -3.30 4.07 -26.95
N SER A 49 -3.89 2.88 -27.10
CA SER A 49 -5.35 2.76 -27.09
C SER A 49 -5.90 2.97 -25.68
N VAL A 50 -7.16 3.42 -25.57
CA VAL A 50 -7.82 3.62 -24.27
C VAL A 50 -7.81 2.33 -23.43
N ALA A 51 -8.04 1.17 -24.05
CA ALA A 51 -8.00 -0.13 -23.38
C ALA A 51 -6.59 -0.45 -22.81
N LEU A 52 -5.54 -0.16 -23.58
CA LEU A 52 -4.17 -0.34 -23.14
C LEU A 52 -3.83 0.62 -22.00
N VAL A 53 -4.26 1.88 -22.07
CA VAL A 53 -4.05 2.87 -21.00
C VAL A 53 -4.69 2.41 -19.69
N TRP A 54 -5.92 1.88 -19.71
CA TRP A 54 -6.55 1.33 -18.51
C TRP A 54 -5.78 0.16 -17.90
N THR A 55 -5.27 -0.73 -18.75
CA THR A 55 -4.45 -1.87 -18.32
C THR A 55 -3.12 -1.39 -17.72
N LEU A 56 -2.42 -0.47 -18.40
CA LEU A 56 -1.18 0.11 -17.91
C LEU A 56 -1.39 0.86 -16.59
N THR A 57 -2.48 1.61 -16.45
CA THR A 57 -2.84 2.30 -15.20
C THR A 57 -3.00 1.31 -14.06
N ASN A 58 -3.76 0.23 -14.27
CA ASN A 58 -3.99 -0.79 -13.26
C ASN A 58 -2.71 -1.55 -12.89
N VAL A 59 -1.91 -1.97 -13.88
CA VAL A 59 -0.63 -2.66 -13.66
C VAL A 59 0.35 -1.76 -12.92
N ALA A 60 0.58 -0.53 -13.40
CA ALA A 60 1.52 0.42 -12.79
C ALA A 60 1.12 0.76 -11.35
N HIS A 61 -0.19 0.96 -11.11
CA HIS A 61 -0.73 1.13 -9.77
C HIS A 61 -0.42 -0.08 -8.88
N ASN A 62 -0.75 -1.30 -9.32
CA ASN A 62 -0.58 -2.51 -8.51
C ASN A 62 0.89 -2.80 -8.20
N VAL A 63 1.79 -2.60 -9.18
CA VAL A 63 3.24 -2.75 -8.99
C VAL A 63 3.76 -1.71 -8.00
N THR A 64 3.41 -0.44 -8.17
CA THR A 64 3.85 0.65 -7.28
C THR A 64 3.38 0.38 -5.84
N MET A 65 2.11 0.01 -5.68
CA MET A 65 1.55 -0.30 -4.37
C MET A 65 2.17 -1.54 -3.74
N PHE A 66 2.48 -2.57 -4.54
CA PHE A 66 3.18 -3.74 -4.03
C PHE A 66 4.57 -3.39 -3.49
N VAL A 67 5.34 -2.59 -4.22
CA VAL A 67 6.66 -2.14 -3.79
C VAL A 67 6.57 -1.33 -2.50
N ILE A 68 5.72 -0.30 -2.47
CA ILE A 68 5.59 0.60 -1.31
C ILE A 68 5.09 -0.15 -0.07
N LEU A 69 4.08 -1.01 -0.22
CA LEU A 69 3.43 -1.64 0.93
C LEU A 69 4.12 -2.92 1.42
N HIS A 70 4.71 -3.69 0.52
CA HIS A 70 5.15 -5.05 0.81
C HIS A 70 6.66 -5.28 0.62
N ILE A 71 7.37 -4.37 -0.05
CA ILE A 71 8.83 -4.46 -0.20
C ILE A 71 9.55 -3.47 0.71
N VAL A 72 9.11 -2.21 0.73
CA VAL A 72 9.70 -1.17 1.59
C VAL A 72 9.46 -1.50 3.07
N LYS A 73 10.54 -1.44 3.86
CA LYS A 73 10.60 -1.75 5.29
C LYS A 73 11.11 -0.58 6.11
N GLY A 74 10.81 -0.60 7.41
CA GLY A 74 11.25 0.43 8.36
C GLY A 74 10.58 1.78 8.12
N THR A 75 11.16 2.82 8.71
CA THR A 75 10.77 4.23 8.57
C THR A 75 11.89 4.97 7.80
N PRO A 76 11.70 5.36 6.53
CA PRO A 76 12.79 5.90 5.70
C PRO A 76 13.47 7.16 6.24
N TRP A 77 12.80 7.88 7.14
CA TRP A 77 13.18 9.21 7.61
C TRP A 77 13.68 9.22 9.07
N GLU A 78 13.65 8.07 9.76
CA GLU A 78 14.17 7.95 11.13
C GLU A 78 15.53 7.24 11.11
N SER A 79 16.57 7.95 11.52
CA SER A 79 17.95 7.46 11.59
C SER A 79 18.30 6.76 12.91
N ALA A 80 17.39 6.77 13.90
CA ALA A 80 17.56 6.07 15.18
C ALA A 80 17.35 4.55 15.05
N ASP A 81 17.73 3.77 16.07
CA ASP A 81 17.47 2.32 16.09
C ASP A 81 15.96 2.05 16.13
N GLN A 82 15.41 1.70 14.96
CA GLN A 82 14.00 1.37 14.75
C GLN A 82 13.61 0.02 15.41
N GLY A 83 14.54 -0.68 16.06
CA GLY A 83 14.26 -1.89 16.84
C GLY A 83 13.63 -2.98 15.98
N LYS A 84 12.38 -3.36 16.29
CA LYS A 84 11.62 -4.37 15.53
C LYS A 84 10.96 -3.81 14.27
N VAL A 85 10.77 -2.49 14.17
CA VAL A 85 10.06 -1.83 13.06
C VAL A 85 10.85 -1.91 11.75
N ARG A 86 12.19 -1.94 11.82
CA ARG A 86 13.06 -2.11 10.64
C ARG A 86 12.78 -3.36 9.81
N TYR A 87 12.21 -4.39 10.42
CA TYR A 87 11.91 -5.67 9.77
C TYR A 87 10.49 -5.77 9.23
N LEU A 88 9.64 -4.80 9.56
CA LEU A 88 8.24 -4.76 9.17
C LEU A 88 8.07 -3.98 7.87
N THR A 89 7.24 -4.49 6.96
CA THR A 89 6.88 -3.74 5.76
C THR A 89 5.94 -2.59 6.12
N HIS A 90 5.79 -1.62 5.21
CA HIS A 90 4.86 -0.52 5.45
C HIS A 90 3.43 -1.01 5.74
N TRP A 91 2.95 -2.02 5.00
CA TRP A 91 1.65 -2.66 5.26
C TRP A 91 1.53 -3.23 6.68
N GLU A 92 2.59 -3.79 7.23
CA GLU A 92 2.57 -4.38 8.57
C GLU A 92 2.55 -3.32 9.67
N GLN A 93 3.09 -2.13 9.36
CA GLN A 93 3.18 -0.99 10.27
C GLN A 93 1.88 -0.16 10.35
N ILE A 94 1.11 -0.07 9.26
CA ILE A 94 -0.14 0.72 9.19
C ILE A 94 -1.09 0.39 10.34
N ASP A 95 -1.62 1.43 10.98
CA ASP A 95 -2.56 1.32 12.10
C ASP A 95 -2.07 0.35 13.20
N ASN A 96 -0.76 0.33 13.45
CA ASN A 96 -0.11 -0.55 14.42
C ASN A 96 -0.36 -2.05 14.18
N GLY A 97 -0.61 -2.46 12.93
CA GLY A 97 -0.90 -3.85 12.56
C GLY A 97 -2.34 -4.29 12.80
N VAL A 98 -3.23 -3.41 13.27
CA VAL A 98 -4.66 -3.72 13.44
C VAL A 98 -5.28 -4.01 12.08
N GLN A 99 -5.96 -5.15 11.97
CA GLN A 99 -6.57 -5.61 10.72
C GLN A 99 -7.92 -4.91 10.48
N PHE A 100 -8.35 -4.86 9.22
CA PHE A 100 -9.67 -4.36 8.81
C PHE A 100 -10.01 -2.91 9.21
N THR A 101 -9.01 -2.07 9.45
CA THR A 101 -9.17 -0.64 9.63
C THR A 101 -9.67 0.05 8.36
N ALA A 102 -10.16 1.28 8.49
CA ALA A 102 -10.66 2.04 7.34
C ALA A 102 -9.57 2.24 6.28
N THR A 103 -8.34 2.58 6.70
CA THR A 103 -7.17 2.73 5.81
C THR A 103 -6.84 1.44 5.07
N ARG A 104 -6.78 0.30 5.78
CA ARG A 104 -6.49 -0.99 5.15
C ARG A 104 -7.59 -1.41 4.18
N LYS A 105 -8.86 -1.17 4.52
CA LYS A 105 -9.99 -1.41 3.62
C LYS A 105 -9.89 -0.52 2.38
N PHE A 106 -9.60 0.77 2.54
CA PHE A 106 -9.40 1.70 1.43
C PHE A 106 -8.30 1.22 0.47
N LEU A 107 -7.11 0.91 0.99
CA LEU A 107 -5.97 0.41 0.22
C LEU A 107 -6.22 -0.97 -0.41
N THR A 108 -7.24 -1.71 0.04
CA THR A 108 -7.67 -3.00 -0.54
C THR A 108 -8.74 -2.80 -1.60
N VAL A 109 -9.69 -1.89 -1.38
CA VAL A 109 -10.85 -1.66 -2.27
C VAL A 109 -10.44 -0.90 -3.53
N VAL A 110 -9.53 0.08 -3.44
CA VAL A 110 -9.14 0.87 -4.62
C VAL A 110 -8.56 0.04 -5.77
N PRO A 111 -7.57 -0.87 -5.57
CA PRO A 111 -7.11 -1.74 -6.67
C PRO A 111 -8.21 -2.64 -7.24
N ILE A 112 -9.17 -3.08 -6.42
CA ILE A 112 -10.32 -3.87 -6.88
C ILE A 112 -11.23 -3.02 -7.78
N ALA A 113 -11.55 -1.80 -7.36
CA ALA A 113 -12.35 -0.87 -8.17
C ALA A 113 -11.65 -0.52 -9.49
N LEU A 114 -10.32 -0.30 -9.45
CA LEU A 114 -9.52 -0.02 -10.64
C LEU A 114 -9.49 -1.21 -11.60
N PHE A 115 -9.42 -2.44 -11.09
CA PHE A 115 -9.54 -3.67 -11.88
C PHE A 115 -10.89 -3.77 -12.59
N PHE A 116 -12.00 -3.52 -11.89
CA PHE A 116 -13.33 -3.55 -12.49
C PHE A 116 -13.48 -2.46 -13.57
N LEU A 117 -12.98 -1.27 -13.31
CA LEU A 117 -13.00 -0.16 -14.26
C LEU A 117 -12.18 -0.49 -15.51
N ALA A 118 -10.97 -1.03 -15.32
CA ALA A 118 -10.14 -1.47 -16.43
C ALA A 118 -10.83 -2.57 -17.25
N SER A 119 -11.45 -3.55 -16.59
CA SER A 119 -12.18 -4.64 -17.24
C SER A 119 -13.36 -4.13 -18.07
N PHE A 120 -14.10 -3.15 -17.55
CA PHE A 120 -15.20 -2.50 -18.25
C PHE A 120 -14.72 -1.78 -19.52
N TYR A 121 -13.67 -0.96 -19.41
CA TYR A 121 -13.15 -0.21 -20.56
C TYR A 121 -12.36 -1.06 -21.57
N THR A 122 -11.85 -2.21 -21.16
CA THR A 122 -11.26 -3.21 -22.07
C THR A 122 -12.32 -4.16 -22.65
N LYS A 123 -13.62 -3.89 -22.42
CA LYS A 123 -14.75 -4.70 -22.89
C LYS A 123 -14.62 -6.18 -22.53
N TYR A 124 -14.05 -6.47 -21.36
CA TYR A 124 -13.81 -7.84 -20.89
C TYR A 124 -12.95 -8.69 -21.83
N ASP A 125 -12.08 -8.05 -22.62
CA ASP A 125 -11.06 -8.76 -23.40
C ASP A 125 -10.24 -9.69 -22.48
N SER A 126 -10.03 -10.93 -22.93
CA SER A 126 -9.45 -11.98 -22.10
C SER A 126 -7.99 -11.72 -21.74
N VAL A 127 -7.21 -11.12 -22.66
CA VAL A 127 -5.79 -10.83 -22.42
C VAL A 127 -5.67 -9.71 -21.39
N HIS A 128 -6.40 -8.62 -21.58
CA HIS A 128 -6.44 -7.52 -20.63
C HIS A 128 -6.95 -7.98 -19.25
N CYS A 129 -8.02 -8.78 -19.21
CA CYS A 129 -8.58 -9.33 -17.98
C CYS A 129 -7.55 -10.19 -17.23
N LEU A 130 -6.87 -11.12 -17.92
CA LEU A 130 -5.87 -11.98 -17.31
C LEU A 130 -4.71 -11.18 -16.70
N VAL A 131 -4.19 -10.19 -17.41
CA VAL A 131 -3.08 -9.33 -16.93
C VAL A 131 -3.54 -8.51 -15.71
N ASN A 132 -4.69 -7.86 -15.82
CA ASN A 132 -5.26 -7.03 -14.76
C ASN A 132 -5.58 -7.85 -13.50
N PHE A 133 -6.12 -9.06 -13.67
CA PHE A 133 -6.44 -9.96 -12.57
C PHE A 133 -5.18 -10.53 -11.91
N SER A 134 -4.20 -10.94 -12.70
CA SER A 134 -2.93 -11.48 -12.18
C SER A 134 -2.21 -10.46 -11.29
N THR A 135 -2.13 -9.21 -11.73
CA THR A 135 -1.53 -8.14 -10.92
C THR A 135 -2.36 -7.79 -9.69
N LEU A 136 -3.69 -7.87 -9.78
CA LEU A 136 -4.59 -7.69 -8.63
C LEU A 136 -4.34 -8.77 -7.57
N VAL A 137 -4.24 -10.03 -7.96
CA VAL A 137 -3.96 -11.15 -7.04
C VAL A 137 -2.63 -10.92 -6.33
N VAL A 138 -1.56 -10.59 -7.06
CA VAL A 138 -0.23 -10.34 -6.48
C VAL A 138 -0.25 -9.22 -5.44
N VAL A 139 -0.98 -8.12 -5.68
CA VAL A 139 -1.04 -6.99 -4.73
C VAL A 139 -2.00 -7.23 -3.55
N LEU A 140 -3.00 -8.11 -3.70
CA LEU A 140 -3.98 -8.40 -2.66
C LEU A 140 -3.59 -9.56 -1.75
N LEU A 141 -2.89 -10.58 -2.26
CA LEU A 141 -2.49 -11.75 -1.46
C LEU A 141 -1.81 -11.35 -0.13
N PRO A 142 -0.78 -10.48 -0.13
CA PRO A 142 -0.07 -10.13 1.10
C PRO A 142 -0.87 -9.18 2.02
N LYS A 143 -2.03 -8.67 1.57
CA LYS A 143 -2.92 -7.83 2.38
C LYS A 143 -3.82 -8.64 3.29
N MET A 144 -4.05 -9.91 2.98
CA MET A 144 -4.91 -10.77 3.80
C MET A 144 -4.30 -11.04 5.18
N PRO A 145 -5.12 -11.11 6.26
CA PRO A 145 -4.63 -11.35 7.62
C PRO A 145 -3.79 -12.64 7.77
N GLN A 146 -4.10 -13.66 6.98
CA GLN A 146 -3.39 -14.95 6.97
C GLN A 146 -1.92 -14.81 6.56
N PHE A 147 -1.57 -13.77 5.80
CA PHE A 147 -0.22 -13.49 5.37
C PHE A 147 0.46 -12.40 6.20
N HIS A 148 -0.16 -11.93 7.29
CA HIS A 148 0.44 -10.92 8.15
C HIS A 148 1.72 -11.44 8.79
N ARG A 149 2.86 -10.75 8.57
CA ARG A 149 4.20 -11.18 9.00
C ARG A 149 4.68 -12.51 8.41
N VAL A 150 3.95 -13.02 7.41
CA VAL A 150 4.36 -14.19 6.64
C VAL A 150 4.99 -13.71 5.36
N ARG A 151 6.26 -14.10 5.17
CA ARG A 151 7.03 -13.77 3.98
C ARG A 151 6.72 -14.79 2.88
N LEU A 152 5.79 -14.46 2.00
CA LEU A 152 5.49 -15.23 0.80
C LEU A 152 6.80 -15.45 0.00
N PHE A 153 7.11 -16.72 -0.31
CA PHE A 153 8.30 -17.14 -1.05
C PHE A 153 9.67 -16.83 -0.41
N GLY A 154 9.73 -16.57 0.90
CA GLY A 154 11.00 -16.25 1.58
C GLY A 154 11.58 -14.87 1.22
N ILE A 155 10.86 -14.06 0.44
CA ILE A 155 11.25 -12.69 0.14
C ILE A 155 11.32 -11.92 1.45
N ASN A 156 12.39 -11.15 1.63
CA ASN A 156 12.60 -10.28 2.78
C ASN A 156 12.98 -11.02 4.09
N GLN A 157 13.43 -12.29 4.08
CA GLN A 157 13.86 -13.04 5.28
C GLN A 157 15.17 -12.52 5.90
N TYR A 158 15.06 -11.72 6.95
CA TYR A 158 16.09 -11.33 7.91
C TYR A 158 15.50 -11.19 9.29
#